data_AF-A0A946JP21-F1
#
_entry.id   AF-A0A946JP21-F1
#
_cell.length_a   1.000
_cell.length_b   1.000
_cell.length_c   1.000
_cell.angle_alpha   90.00
_cell.angle_beta   90.00
_cell.angle_gamma   90.00
#
_symmetry.space_group_name_H-M   'P 1'
#
loop_
_entity.id
_entity.type
_entity.pdbx_description
1 polymer ?
#
loop_
_entity_poly.entity_id
_entity_poly.type
_entity_poly.pdbx_seq_one_letter_code
_entity_poly.pdbx_strand_id
1 'polypeptide(L)' 'NSDVVSDLKTAGATIFCWTVRSQSQDIEARKVADSVTFENYLPDGL' A
#
# COMPACT_ATOMS: atom_id res chain seq x y z
N ASN A 1 -6.85 6.66 -6.11
CA ASN A 1 -5.38 6.56 -6.19
C ASN A 1 -4.84 7.72 -7.00
N SER A 2 -3.79 8.40 -6.50
CA SER A 2 -3.21 9.60 -7.11
C SER A 2 -2.39 9.26 -8.34
N ASP A 3 -2.61 9.97 -9.44
CA ASP A 3 -1.91 9.77 -10.72
C ASP A 3 -0.38 9.90 -10.54
N VAL A 4 0.06 10.80 -9.67
CA VAL A 4 1.48 11.03 -9.37
C VAL A 4 2.18 9.78 -8.83
N VAL A 5 1.52 8.99 -7.98
CA VAL A 5 2.12 7.78 -7.39
C VAL A 5 2.24 6.68 -8.45
N SER A 6 1.27 6.62 -9.37
CA SER A 6 1.31 5.68 -10.50
C SER A 6 2.44 6.01 -11.47
N ASP A 7 2.64 7.29 -11.76
CA ASP A 7 3.72 7.75 -12.63
C ASP A 7 5.10 7.44 -12.02
N LEU A 8 5.26 7.65 -10.72
CA LEU A 8 6.49 7.29 -10.00
C LEU A 8 6.75 5.78 -10.04
N LYS A 9 5.72 4.95 -9.83
CA LYS A 9 5.85 3.50 -9.94
C LYS A 9 6.26 3.07 -11.36
N THR A 10 5.65 3.68 -12.37
CA THR A 10 5.98 3.44 -13.79
C THR A 10 7.40 3.87 -14.12
N ALA A 11 7.90 4.93 -13.48
CA ALA A 11 9.29 5.38 -13.57
C ALA A 11 10.29 4.47 -12.83
N GLY A 12 9.83 3.39 -12.20
CA GLY A 12 10.67 2.41 -11.51
C GLY A 12 10.91 2.72 -10.03
N ALA A 13 10.20 3.68 -9.44
CA ALA A 13 10.30 3.94 -8.01
C ALA A 13 9.61 2.81 -7.21
N THR A 14 10.25 2.35 -6.14
CA THR A 14 9.61 1.46 -5.16
C THR A 14 8.64 2.26 -4.30
N ILE A 15 7.39 1.81 -4.22
CA ILE A 15 6.34 2.48 -3.47
C ILE A 15 6.11 1.77 -2.15
N PHE A 16 6.27 2.51 -1.05
CA PHE A 16 5.99 2.05 0.29
C PHE A 16 4.72 2.70 0.83
N CYS A 17 3.87 1.92 1.49
CA CYS A 17 2.69 2.41 2.19
C CYS A 17 2.77 2.09 3.67
N TRP A 18 2.65 3.14 4.49
CA TRP A 18 2.66 3.07 5.96
C TRP A 18 1.29 3.39 6.54
N THR A 19 1.04 2.92 7.77
CA THR A 19 -0.16 3.19 8.59
C THR A 19 -1.47 2.64 8.02
N VAL A 20 -1.46 1.44 7.44
CA VAL A 20 -2.71 0.71 7.12
C VAL A 20 -3.35 0.17 8.41
N ARG A 21 -4.64 0.45 8.60
CA ARG A 21 -5.39 0.16 9.84
C ARG A 21 -6.63 -0.73 9.63
N SER A 22 -6.91 -1.15 8.40
CA SER A 22 -8.04 -2.02 8.08
C SER A 22 -7.78 -2.89 6.87
N GLN A 23 -8.56 -3.98 6.73
CA GLN A 23 -8.48 -4.87 5.58
C GLN A 23 -8.81 -4.17 4.25
N SER A 24 -9.80 -3.28 4.27
CA SER A 24 -10.13 -2.47 3.08
C SER A 24 -8.96 -1.57 2.66
N GLN A 25 -8.25 -0.96 3.60
CA GLN A 25 -7.07 -0.15 3.32
C GLN A 25 -5.91 -1.00 2.79
N ASP A 26 -5.70 -2.20 3.33
CA ASP A 26 -4.67 -3.13 2.83
C ASP A 26 -4.94 -3.52 1.37
N ILE A 27 -6.18 -3.92 1.06
CA ILE A 27 -6.57 -4.32 -0.31
C ILE A 27 -6.33 -3.17 -1.30
N GLU A 28 -6.67 -1.94 -0.94
CA GLU A 28 -6.42 -0.78 -1.80
C GLU A 28 -4.93 -0.43 -1.91
N ALA A 29 -4.18 -0.51 -0.80
CA ALA A 29 -2.75 -0.22 -0.78
C ALA A 29 -1.97 -1.21 -1.66
N ARG A 30 -2.31 -2.50 -1.62
CA ARG A 30 -1.66 -3.56 -2.41
C ARG A 30 -1.83 -3.42 -3.93
N LYS A 31 -2.75 -2.58 -4.41
CA LYS A 31 -2.88 -2.28 -5.84
C LYS A 31 -1.70 -1.45 -6.36
N VAL A 32 -1.02 -0.70 -5.49
CA VAL A 32 0.01 0.27 -5.89
C VAL A 32 1.30 0.13 -5.09
N ALA A 33 1.24 -0.18 -3.79
CA ALA A 33 2.43 -0.30 -2.95
C ALA A 33 3.11 -1.66 -3.10
N ASP A 34 4.44 -1.65 -3.14
CA ASP A 34 5.28 -2.85 -3.18
C ASP A 34 5.48 -3.43 -1.79
N SER A 35 5.39 -2.60 -0.75
CA SER A 35 5.34 -3.06 0.64
C SER A 35 4.37 -2.20 1.45
N VAL A 36 3.58 -2.87 2.29
CA VAL A 36 2.54 -2.30 3.13
C VAL A 36 2.87 -2.64 4.58
N THR A 37 2.89 -1.62 5.45
CA THR A 37 3.05 -1.79 6.89
C THR A 37 1.77 -1.40 7.63
N PHE A 38 1.51 -2.11 8.73
CA PHE A 38 0.27 -2.00 9.48
C PHE A 38 0.48 -1.28 10.80
N GLU A 39 -0.55 -0.58 11.26
CA GLU A 39 -0.57 0.06 12.57
C GLU A 39 -1.85 -0.33 13.31
N ASN A 40 -1.71 -1.04 14.43
CA ASN A 40 -2.84 -1.54 15.24
C ASN A 40 -3.87 -2.36 14.42
N TYR A 41 -3.43 -2.94 13.31
CA TYR A 41 -4.22 -3.82 12.46
C TYR A 41 -3.46 -5.12 12.23
N LEU A 42 -4.13 -6.24 12.51
CA LEU A 42 -3.63 -7.57 12.22
C LEU A 42 -4.32 -8.04 10.93
N PRO A 43 -3.58 -8.22 9.82
CA PRO A 43 -4.16 -8.80 8.62
C PRO A 43 -4.47 -10.27 8.86
N ASP A 44 -5.68 -10.70 8.53
CA ASP A 44 -6.08 -12.09 8.64
C ASP A 44 -5.30 -12.93 7.61
N GLY A 45 -4.65 -14.02 8.05
CA GLY A 45 -4.00 -14.99 7.17
C GLY A 45 -2.47 -15.06 7.17
N LEU A 46 -1.81 -14.62 8.24
CA LEU A 46 -0.45 -15.09 8.59
C LEU A 46 -0.51 -16.46 9.28
#